data_AF-A0A0A1TXX7-F1
#
_entry.id   AF-A0A0A1TXX7-F1
#
_cell.length_a   1.000
_cell.length_b   1.000
_cell.length_c   1.000
_cell.angle_alpha   90.00
_cell.angle_beta   90.00
_cell.angle_gamma   90.00
#
_symmetry.space_group_name_H-M   'P 1'
#
loop_
_entity.id
_entity.type
_entity.pdbx_description
1 polymer ?
#
loop_
_entity_poly.entity_id
_entity_poly.type
_entity_poly.pdbx_seq_one_letter_code
_entity_poly.pdbx_strand_id
1 'polypeptide(L)'
;MGQFHPDFDELTGDVTSIESYFLGKKAYCEKLSNDKNEVAHHLRLKGIPDNLLNCQYEDPLELYKKLYDGESFNFNLLQLRPSFEFTKDFRIKSRSQFCRNIKFNTELGSF
;
A
#
# COMPACT_ATOMS: atom_id res chain seq x y z
N MET A 1 22.37 19.32 -7.43
CA MET A 1 20.98 18.97 -7.78
C MET A 1 20.93 17.46 -7.92
N GLY A 2 20.61 16.75 -6.83
CA GLY A 2 20.56 15.29 -6.85
C GLY A 2 19.51 14.86 -7.86
N GLN A 3 19.90 14.07 -8.86
CA GLN A 3 18.95 13.37 -9.71
C GLN A 3 18.02 12.60 -8.76
N PHE A 4 16.72 12.88 -8.88
CA PHE A 4 15.69 12.03 -8.28
C PHE A 4 15.82 10.71 -9.03
N HIS A 5 16.53 9.74 -8.45
CA HIS A 5 16.50 8.38 -8.95
C HIS A 5 15.06 7.92 -8.71
N PRO A 6 14.29 7.59 -9.75
CA PRO A 6 13.01 6.94 -9.55
C PRO A 6 13.34 5.61 -8.88
N ASP A 7 13.07 5.47 -7.58
CA ASP A 7 13.36 4.23 -6.83
C ASP A 7 12.51 3.02 -7.32
N PHE A 8 11.79 3.16 -8.43
CA PHE A 8 10.68 2.30 -8.86
C PHE A 8 10.69 2.05 -10.38
N ASP A 9 11.84 1.64 -10.92
CA ASP A 9 12.06 1.29 -12.33
C ASP A 9 11.46 -0.09 -12.71
N GLU A 10 10.16 -0.31 -12.48
CA GLU A 10 9.49 -1.56 -12.89
C GLU A 10 9.26 -1.64 -14.41
N LEU A 11 9.17 -0.48 -15.08
CA LEU A 11 8.96 -0.36 -16.51
C LEU A 11 10.13 0.36 -17.18
N THR A 12 10.45 -0.06 -18.39
CA THR A 12 11.46 0.59 -19.24
C THR A 12 10.81 1.54 -20.25
N GLY A 13 11.52 2.59 -20.65
CA GLY A 13 11.04 3.58 -21.62
C GLY A 13 10.35 4.78 -20.97
N ASP A 14 9.56 5.51 -21.74
CA ASP A 14 8.79 6.64 -21.22
C ASP A 14 7.57 6.10 -20.47
N VAL A 15 7.58 6.29 -19.15
CA VAL A 15 6.52 5.79 -18.26
C VAL A 15 5.54 6.92 -17.95
N THR A 16 4.25 6.64 -18.09
CA THR A 16 3.16 7.56 -17.79
C THR A 16 2.17 6.92 -16.80
N SER A 17 1.54 7.76 -15.97
CA SER A 17 0.48 7.30 -15.07
C SER A 17 -0.87 7.33 -15.78
N ILE A 18 -1.59 6.22 -15.72
CA ILE A 18 -2.95 6.07 -16.28
C ILE A 18 -3.99 6.45 -15.23
N GLU A 19 -3.81 5.97 -14.00
CA GLU A 19 -4.77 6.15 -12.91
C GLU A 19 -4.03 6.20 -11.57
N SER A 20 -4.44 7.08 -10.66
CA SER A 20 -3.77 7.27 -9.38
C SER A 20 -4.75 7.67 -8.27
N TYR A 21 -4.56 7.10 -7.09
CA TYR A 21 -5.28 7.46 -5.86
C TYR A 21 -4.28 7.91 -4.80
N PHE A 22 -4.44 9.15 -4.32
CA PHE A 22 -3.64 9.72 -3.25
C PHE A 22 -4.50 9.90 -2.00
N LEU A 23 -4.36 8.99 -1.05
CA LEU A 23 -5.21 8.92 0.15
C LEU A 23 -4.64 9.76 1.31
N GLY A 24 -3.32 9.97 1.33
CA GLY A 24 -2.64 10.78 2.34
C GLY A 24 -1.15 10.49 2.45
N LYS A 25 -0.52 10.95 3.54
CA LYS A 25 0.93 10.78 3.75
C LYS A 25 1.31 9.29 3.76
N LYS A 26 2.15 8.90 2.78
CA LYS A 26 2.62 7.51 2.58
C LYS A 26 1.48 6.52 2.32
N ALA A 27 0.43 6.98 1.63
CA ALA A 27 -0.73 6.19 1.23
C ALA A 27 -1.14 6.58 -0.21
N TYR A 28 -0.66 5.84 -1.20
CA TYR A 28 -0.96 6.08 -2.62
C TYR A 28 -0.90 4.79 -3.45
N CYS A 29 -1.56 4.83 -4.60
CA CYS A 29 -1.51 3.78 -5.62
C CYS A 29 -1.46 4.45 -6.99
N GLU A 30 -0.56 4.01 -7.87
CA GLU A 30 -0.43 4.48 -9.24
C GLU A 30 -0.39 3.29 -10.20
N LYS A 31 -1.21 3.34 -11.25
CA LYS A 31 -1.16 2.42 -12.38
C LYS A 31 -0.36 3.07 -13.49
N LEU A 32 0.78 2.49 -13.81
CA LEU A 32 1.73 3.02 -14.77
C LEU A 32 1.70 2.23 -16.07
N SER A 33 1.96 2.88 -17.19
CA SER A 33 2.20 2.22 -18.47
C SER A 33 3.27 2.91 -19.30
N ASN A 34 3.90 2.14 -20.18
CA ASN A 34 4.93 2.61 -21.10
C ASN A 34 4.47 2.55 -22.56
N ASP A 35 5.35 2.97 -23.46
CA ASP A 35 5.11 2.95 -24.92
C ASP A 35 4.83 1.56 -25.50
N LYS A 36 5.15 0.49 -24.77
CA LYS A 36 4.88 -0.91 -25.15
C LYS A 36 3.55 -1.43 -24.62
N ASN A 37 2.75 -0.58 -23.96
CA ASN A 37 1.54 -0.95 -23.23
C ASN A 37 1.77 -1.98 -22.11
N GLU A 38 2.99 -2.09 -21.57
CA GLU A 38 3.23 -2.85 -20.35
C GLU A 38 2.62 -2.07 -19.18
N VAL A 39 2.13 -2.78 -18.16
CA VAL A 39 1.45 -2.19 -17.00
C VAL A 39 2.18 -2.59 -15.72
N ALA A 40 2.40 -1.62 -14.85
CA ALA A 40 2.95 -1.82 -13.52
C ALA A 40 2.13 -1.06 -12.47
N HIS A 41 2.20 -1.52 -11.23
CA HIS A 41 1.45 -0.93 -10.11
C HIS A 41 2.43 -0.48 -9.04
N HIS A 42 2.49 0.82 -8.79
CA HIS A 42 3.26 1.37 -7.69
C HIS A 42 2.34 1.66 -6.51
N LEU A 43 2.51 0.88 -5.44
CA LEU A 43 1.63 0.86 -4.29
C LEU A 43 2.40 1.28 -3.04
N ARG A 44 1.76 2.05 -2.16
CA ARG A 44 2.27 2.28 -0.82
C ARG A 44 1.13 2.52 0.14
N LEU A 45 1.06 1.70 1.19
CA LEU A 45 0.10 1.90 2.28
C LEU A 45 0.78 1.84 3.64
N LYS A 46 0.74 2.95 4.40
CA LYS A 46 1.49 3.12 5.65
C LYS A 46 1.23 1.97 6.65
N GLY A 47 2.28 1.17 6.85
CA GLY A 47 2.28 0.08 7.83
C GLY A 47 1.67 -1.23 7.34
N ILE A 48 1.40 -1.33 6.04
CA ILE A 48 0.98 -2.54 5.34
C ILE A 48 2.09 -2.91 4.34
N PRO A 49 2.63 -4.14 4.37
CA PRO A 49 3.62 -4.59 3.39
C PRO A 49 3.00 -4.79 1.99
N ASP A 50 3.75 -4.48 0.94
CA ASP A 50 3.26 -4.51 -0.45
C ASP A 50 2.81 -5.92 -0.88
N ASN A 51 3.53 -6.96 -0.46
CA ASN A 51 3.15 -8.35 -0.70
C ASN A 51 1.75 -8.68 -0.13
N LEU A 52 1.33 -8.04 0.97
CA LEU A 52 -0.02 -8.26 1.51
C LEU A 52 -1.08 -7.60 0.63
N LEU A 53 -0.78 -6.43 0.06
CA LEU A 53 -1.69 -5.74 -0.86
C LEU A 53 -1.92 -6.58 -2.11
N ASN A 54 -0.84 -7.12 -2.69
CA ASN A 54 -0.88 -7.96 -3.89
C ASN A 54 -1.59 -9.31 -3.68
N CYS A 55 -1.69 -9.79 -2.43
CA CYS A 55 -2.40 -11.03 -2.12
C CYS A 55 -3.91 -10.85 -1.88
N GLN A 56 -4.38 -9.63 -1.61
CA GLN A 56 -5.78 -9.40 -1.20
C GLN A 56 -6.71 -9.12 -2.38
N TYR A 57 -6.18 -8.57 -3.48
CA TYR A 57 -6.93 -8.22 -4.68
C TYR A 57 -6.13 -8.58 -5.93
N GLU A 58 -6.83 -8.98 -7.00
CA GLU A 58 -6.21 -9.16 -8.33
C GLU A 58 -5.75 -7.82 -8.91
N ASP A 59 -6.57 -6.77 -8.79
CA ASP A 59 -6.19 -5.39 -9.07
C ASP A 59 -6.16 -4.56 -7.76
N PRO A 60 -4.97 -4.17 -7.28
CA PRO A 60 -4.82 -3.31 -6.11
C PRO A 60 -5.60 -2.00 -6.19
N LEU A 61 -5.91 -1.46 -7.38
CA LEU A 61 -6.65 -0.20 -7.50
C LEU A 61 -8.05 -0.27 -6.89
N GLU A 62 -8.71 -1.43 -6.93
CA GLU A 62 -10.06 -1.58 -6.35
C GLU A 62 -10.05 -1.32 -4.83
N LEU A 63 -9.02 -1.80 -4.15
CA LEU A 63 -8.82 -1.57 -2.72
C LEU A 63 -8.63 -0.07 -2.43
N TYR A 64 -7.78 0.60 -3.20
CA TYR A 64 -7.49 2.02 -3.00
C TYR A 64 -8.70 2.89 -3.32
N LYS A 65 -9.51 2.52 -4.32
CA LYS A 65 -10.77 3.19 -4.63
C LYS A 65 -11.77 3.09 -3.47
N LYS A 66 -11.96 1.90 -2.88
CA LYS A 66 -12.81 1.74 -1.68
C LYS A 66 -12.33 2.59 -0.51
N LEU A 67 -11.02 2.61 -0.28
CA LEU A 67 -10.42 3.43 0.76
C LEU A 67 -10.57 4.94 0.48
N TYR A 68 -10.53 5.35 -0.79
CA TYR A 68 -10.81 6.71 -1.22
C TYR A 68 -12.27 7.10 -0.97
N ASP A 69 -13.21 6.20 -1.25
CA ASP A 69 -14.65 6.35 -1.02
C ASP A 69 -15.01 6.37 0.49
N GLY A 70 -14.02 6.19 1.37
CA GLY A 70 -14.17 6.27 2.82
C GLY A 70 -14.48 4.94 3.50
N GLU A 71 -14.42 3.82 2.77
CA GLU A 71 -14.51 2.50 3.38
C GLU A 71 -13.28 2.20 4.25
N SER A 72 -13.45 1.28 5.19
CA SER A 72 -12.35 0.79 6.02
C SER A 72 -11.99 -0.64 5.65
N PHE A 73 -10.70 -0.96 5.64
CA PHE A 73 -10.21 -2.32 5.41
C PHE A 73 -9.41 -2.83 6.61
N ASN A 74 -9.61 -4.08 7.00
CA ASN A 74 -8.87 -4.72 8.10
C ASN A 74 -7.85 -5.72 7.54
N PHE A 75 -6.57 -5.36 7.61
CA PHE A 75 -5.48 -6.23 7.14
C PHE A 75 -5.00 -7.14 8.27
N ASN A 76 -4.96 -8.45 8.02
CA ASN A 76 -4.30 -9.39 8.93
C ASN A 76 -2.83 -9.55 8.55
N LEU A 77 -1.94 -8.93 9.32
CA LEU A 77 -0.50 -8.94 9.06
C LEU A 77 0.16 -10.30 9.36
N LEU A 78 -0.53 -11.20 10.07
CA LEU A 78 -0.04 -12.55 10.33
C LEU A 78 -0.09 -13.45 9.08
N GLN A 79 -0.81 -13.06 8.03
CA GLN A 79 -0.90 -13.83 6.78
C GLN A 79 0.44 -13.97 6.06
N LEU A 80 1.32 -12.95 6.17
CA LEU A 80 2.64 -12.99 5.53
C LEU A 80 3.69 -13.67 6.40
N ARG A 81 3.72 -13.34 7.69
CA ARG A 81 4.76 -13.82 8.60
C ARG A 81 4.29 -13.83 10.06
N PRO A 82 4.85 -14.73 10.89
CA PRO A 82 4.68 -14.66 12.33
C PRO A 82 5.10 -13.30 12.89
N SER A 83 4.39 -12.85 13.92
CA SER A 83 4.72 -11.65 14.68
C SER A 83 4.86 -11.99 16.15
N PHE A 84 5.76 -11.28 16.84
CA PHE A 84 6.06 -11.52 18.24
C PHE A 84 5.78 -10.26 19.07
N GLU A 85 5.48 -10.45 20.34
CA GLU A 85 5.31 -9.38 21.32
C GLU A 85 6.29 -9.59 22.47
N PHE A 86 7.02 -8.52 22.80
CA PHE A 86 7.87 -8.44 23.98
C PHE A 86 7.03 -7.93 25.14
N THR A 87 6.82 -8.78 26.13
CA THR A 87 6.07 -8.44 27.34
C THR A 87 6.96 -7.74 28.37
N LYS A 88 6.36 -7.02 29.32
CA LYS A 88 7.10 -6.30 30.38
C LYS A 88 7.93 -7.25 31.26
N ASP A 89 7.53 -8.52 31.36
CA ASP A 89 8.23 -9.55 32.12
C ASP A 89 9.41 -10.18 31.35
N PHE A 90 9.91 -9.49 30.31
CA PHE A 90 10.99 -9.95 29.44
C PHE A 90 10.71 -11.30 28.74
N ARG A 91 9.44 -11.68 28.59
CA ARG A 91 9.03 -12.86 27.81
C ARG A 91 8.62 -12.47 26.39
N ILE A 92 8.93 -13.35 25.44
CA ILE A 92 8.52 -13.23 24.04
C ILE A 92 7.33 -14.17 23.81
N LYS A 93 6.25 -13.66 23.23
CA LYS A 93 5.07 -14.45 22.83
C LYS A 93 4.79 -14.27 21.35
N SER A 94 4.38 -15.34 20.68
CA SER A 94 3.82 -15.24 19.33
C SER A 94 2.44 -14.59 19.39
N ARG A 95 2.17 -13.63 18.51
CA ARG A 95 0.86 -12.98 18.41
C ARG A 95 -0.11 -13.92 17.70
N SER A 96 -1.28 -14.14 18.30
CA SER A 96 -2.40 -14.86 17.68
C SER A 96 -3.22 -13.97 16.74
N GLN A 97 -3.21 -12.65 16.99
CA GLN A 97 -3.89 -11.65 16.17
C GLN A 97 -2.97 -10.44 15.98
N PHE A 98 -2.79 -10.02 14.74
CA PHE A 98 -2.08 -8.78 14.42
C PHE A 98 -2.73 -8.13 13.21
N CYS A 99 -3.86 -7.46 13.47
CA CYS A 99 -4.61 -6.78 12.44
C CYS A 99 -4.36 -5.27 12.47
N ARG A 100 -4.45 -4.63 11.29
CA ARG A 100 -4.40 -3.18 11.15
C ARG A 100 -5.62 -2.72 10.37
N ASN A 101 -6.49 -1.95 11.01
CA ASN A 101 -7.60 -1.28 10.34
C ASN A 101 -7.08 0.01 9.68
N ILE A 102 -7.40 0.19 8.41
CA ILE A 102 -7.05 1.36 7.61
C ILE A 102 -8.35 2.01 7.15
N LYS A 103 -8.45 3.32 7.34
CA LYS A 103 -9.53 4.18 6.88
C LYS A 103 -8.95 5.57 6.62
N PHE A 104 -9.46 6.25 5.61
CA PHE A 104 -9.13 7.64 5.33
C PHE A 104 -10.38 8.50 5.56
N ASN A 105 -10.18 9.74 6.00
CA ASN A 105 -11.27 10.67 6.21
C ASN A 105 -11.53 11.39 4.89
N THR A 106 -12.73 11.23 4.33
CA THR A 106 -13.12 11.82 3.03
C THR A 106 -13.45 13.31 3.12
N GLU A 107 -13.09 13.97 4.23
CA GLU A 107 -13.26 15.41 4.37
C GLU A 107 -12.34 16.10 3.35
N LEU A 108 -12.94 16.45 2.21
CA LEU A 108 -12.34 17.23 1.14
C LEU A 108 -11.74 18.52 1.72
N GLY A 109 -10.42 18.59 1.76
CA GLY A 109 -9.70 19.86 1.78
C GLY A 109 -9.09 20.27 3.12
N SER A 110 -7.94 19.68 3.44
CA SER A 110 -6.83 20.43 4.02
C SER A 110 -5.54 19.62 3.88
N PHE A 111 -4.94 19.71 2.68
CA PHE A 111 -3.52 19.42 2.49
C PHE A 111 -2.70 20.67 2.82
#